data_AF-A0A7W1FY21-F1
#
_entry.id   AF-A0A7W1FY21-F1
#
_cell.length_a   1.000
_cell.length_b   1.000
_cell.length_c   1.000
_cell.angle_alpha   90.00
_cell.angle_beta   90.00
_cell.angle_gamma   90.00
#
_symmetry.space_group_name_H-M   'P 1'
#
loop_
_entity.id
_entity.type
_entity.pdbx_description
1 polymer ?
#
loop_
_entity_poly.entity_id
_entity_poly.type
_entity_poly.pdbx_seq_one_letter_code
_entity_poly.pdbx_strand_id
1 'polypeptide(L)'
;MKNLKYIILLITVFIFIQRSSAQLNPIKQFSEDPIQFVEEVKIMFEVTNIDKKVLKAYMEQFTLAWNSPKMNPALKKTVYTTCNLMVKKKLRILPEYQSYISSVMNFVNSNLSEDNFLSWEESINKILNGKTLKNFSEYLEMSENLFASNTFYKSAVVQYSSNNNKYIFEYDSVPKVIFPSLNLRIFNNQNDSGVVYNTRGVYYPYKGVFMGEGGKVNWKRTGIEDNMVWAELKKYQVILKTSGFTADSVTFYNKNYFEKPLIGRLNEKIVSEKESNISYPRFDSYNKRMLIPNIAKDVDYDGGFSMHGAKFIGSGSKEEDARLIFKREGKKFLVVGAKIIGITKDKLTAE
;
A
#
# COMPACT_ATOMS: atom_id res chain seq x y z
N MET A 1 46.14 19.54 26.97
CA MET A 1 46.12 18.94 25.62
C MET A 1 46.08 17.42 25.68
N LYS A 2 44.93 16.85 26.12
CA LYS A 2 44.76 15.39 26.32
C LYS A 2 43.36 14.92 25.95
N ASN A 3 42.67 15.60 25.02
CA ASN A 3 41.32 15.23 24.54
C ASN A 3 41.21 15.32 23.01
N LEU A 4 42.25 14.91 22.28
CA LEU A 4 42.26 14.90 20.82
C LEU A 4 42.75 13.56 20.25
N LYS A 5 42.44 12.45 20.93
CA LYS A 5 42.77 11.08 20.49
C LYS A 5 41.57 10.14 20.37
N TYR A 6 40.35 10.60 20.65
CA TYR A 6 39.11 9.81 20.53
C TYR A 6 38.18 10.24 19.40
N ILE A 7 38.65 11.10 18.48
CA ILE A 7 37.86 11.60 17.33
C ILE A 7 38.33 10.96 16.00
N ILE A 8 39.36 10.11 16.03
CA ILE A 8 39.90 9.41 14.83
C ILE A 8 39.68 7.88 14.89
N LEU A 9 39.05 7.37 15.96
CA LEU A 9 38.78 5.93 16.14
C LEU A 9 37.26 5.60 16.09
N LEU A 10 36.54 6.29 15.20
CA LEU A 10 35.12 6.02 14.89
C LEU A 10 34.84 6.22 13.38
N ILE A 11 35.81 5.87 12.54
CA ILE A 11 35.69 5.80 11.05
C ILE A 11 36.00 4.37 10.55
N THR A 12 36.02 3.38 11.44
CA THR A 12 36.15 1.95 11.10
C THR A 12 34.98 1.15 11.67
N VAL A 13 33.77 1.61 11.42
CA VAL A 13 32.55 0.82 11.57
C VAL A 13 31.90 0.74 10.19
N PHE A 14 32.25 -0.34 9.49
CA PHE A 14 31.40 -1.00 8.50
C PHE A 14 30.79 -0.10 7.42
N ILE A 15 31.65 0.57 6.65
CA ILE A 15 31.37 0.68 5.22
C ILE A 15 31.58 -0.72 4.65
N PHE A 16 30.57 -1.59 4.76
CA PHE A 16 30.39 -2.64 3.77
C PHE A 16 30.05 -1.91 2.48
N ILE A 17 31.09 -1.39 1.83
CA ILE A 17 31.09 -1.15 0.41
C ILE A 17 30.77 -2.52 -0.14
N GLN A 18 29.51 -2.75 -0.50
CA GLN A 18 29.23 -3.72 -1.54
C GLN A 18 30.18 -3.33 -2.65
N ARG A 19 31.22 -4.14 -2.84
CA ARG A 19 32.03 -4.09 -4.05
C ARG A 19 31.05 -4.46 -5.16
N SER A 20 30.35 -3.47 -5.68
CA SER A 20 29.55 -3.57 -6.90
C SER A 20 30.54 -3.69 -8.06
N SER A 21 31.26 -4.82 -8.10
CA SER A 21 31.82 -5.29 -9.35
C SER A 21 30.62 -5.48 -10.25
N ALA A 22 30.52 -4.70 -11.33
CA ALA A 22 29.57 -4.98 -12.38
C ALA A 22 29.91 -6.40 -12.89
N GLN A 23 29.20 -7.41 -12.38
CA GLN A 23 29.39 -8.79 -12.79
C GLN A 23 28.95 -8.87 -14.25
N LEU A 24 29.92 -9.15 -15.13
CA LEU A 24 29.63 -9.38 -16.53
C LEU A 24 28.72 -10.60 -16.63
N ASN A 25 27.54 -10.42 -17.24
CA ASN A 25 26.67 -11.54 -17.57
C ASN A 25 27.43 -12.47 -18.54
N PRO A 26 27.69 -13.75 -18.18
CA PRO A 26 28.42 -14.67 -19.05
C PRO A 26 27.60 -15.04 -20.30
N ILE A 27 26.28 -14.85 -20.25
CA ILE A 27 25.36 -15.14 -21.33
C ILE A 27 25.30 -13.95 -22.29
N LYS A 28 25.77 -14.17 -23.53
CA LYS A 28 25.70 -13.18 -24.62
C LYS A 28 24.36 -13.23 -25.37
N GLN A 29 23.72 -14.39 -25.35
CA GLN A 29 22.41 -14.64 -25.94
C GLN A 29 21.89 -15.95 -25.33
N PHE A 30 20.64 -15.96 -24.90
CA PHE A 30 19.92 -17.14 -24.45
C PHE A 30 19.37 -17.92 -25.65
N SER A 31 19.48 -19.25 -25.58
CA SER A 31 18.90 -20.19 -26.53
C SER A 31 17.37 -20.22 -26.43
N GLU A 32 16.71 -20.51 -27.55
CA GLU A 32 15.27 -20.80 -27.59
C GLU A 32 14.95 -22.29 -27.33
N ASP A 33 15.97 -23.10 -27.04
CA ASP A 33 15.80 -24.47 -26.57
C ASP A 33 15.45 -24.51 -25.06
N PRO A 34 14.33 -25.15 -24.66
CA PRO A 34 13.88 -25.13 -23.27
C PRO A 34 14.84 -25.77 -22.26
N ILE A 35 15.64 -26.75 -22.67
CA ILE A 35 16.57 -27.44 -21.78
C ILE A 35 17.84 -26.61 -21.63
N GLN A 36 18.38 -26.14 -22.76
CA GLN A 36 19.56 -25.28 -22.79
C GLN A 36 19.32 -23.97 -22.04
N PHE A 37 18.14 -23.36 -22.19
CA PHE A 37 17.78 -22.13 -21.49
C PHE A 37 17.90 -22.27 -19.96
N VAL A 38 17.46 -23.38 -19.39
CA VAL A 38 17.54 -23.62 -17.94
C VAL A 38 19.00 -23.71 -17.48
N GLU A 39 19.86 -24.38 -18.24
CA GLU A 39 21.29 -24.47 -17.93
C GLU A 39 21.99 -23.10 -18.09
N GLU A 40 21.61 -22.31 -19.10
CA GLU A 40 22.14 -20.95 -19.28
C GLU A 40 21.74 -20.01 -18.13
N VAL A 41 20.50 -20.10 -17.64
CA VAL A 41 20.06 -19.36 -16.44
C VAL A 41 20.87 -19.78 -15.21
N LYS A 42 21.16 -21.08 -15.05
CA LYS A 42 22.02 -21.58 -13.97
C LYS A 42 23.43 -21.00 -14.07
N ILE A 43 24.09 -21.10 -15.23
CA ILE A 43 25.43 -20.54 -15.49
C ILE A 43 25.47 -19.04 -15.18
N MET A 44 24.42 -18.31 -15.59
CA MET A 44 24.30 -16.88 -15.30
C MET A 44 24.30 -16.60 -13.80
N PHE A 45 23.57 -17.38 -12.99
CA PHE A 45 23.54 -17.15 -11.54
C PHE A 45 24.77 -17.70 -10.79
N GLU A 46 25.48 -18.70 -11.34
CA GLU A 46 26.69 -19.26 -10.73
C GLU A 46 27.86 -18.27 -10.63
N VAL A 47 27.90 -17.24 -11.49
CA VAL A 47 28.92 -16.18 -11.41
C VAL A 47 28.60 -15.12 -10.34
N THR A 48 27.46 -15.23 -9.67
CA THR A 48 27.04 -14.30 -8.61
C THR A 48 27.56 -14.72 -7.24
N ASN A 49 27.34 -13.88 -6.23
CA ASN A 49 27.71 -14.18 -4.84
C ASN A 49 26.60 -14.92 -4.06
N ILE A 50 25.60 -15.51 -4.75
CA ILE A 50 24.55 -16.29 -4.09
C ILE A 50 25.16 -17.56 -3.49
N ASP A 51 24.76 -17.91 -2.26
CA ASP A 51 25.18 -19.16 -1.62
C ASP A 51 24.78 -20.37 -2.48
N LYS A 52 25.69 -21.33 -2.63
CA LYS A 52 25.49 -22.49 -3.52
C LYS A 52 24.24 -23.31 -3.18
N LYS A 53 23.87 -23.44 -1.90
CA LYS A 53 22.66 -24.16 -1.48
C LYS A 53 21.41 -23.37 -1.84
N VAL A 54 21.43 -22.06 -1.65
CA VAL A 54 20.34 -21.15 -2.04
C VAL A 54 20.15 -21.18 -3.55
N LEU A 55 21.23 -21.09 -4.33
CA LEU A 55 21.18 -21.16 -5.78
C LEU A 55 20.63 -22.50 -6.27
N LYS A 56 21.08 -23.62 -5.69
CA LYS A 56 20.57 -24.95 -6.03
C LYS A 56 19.05 -25.03 -5.81
N ALA A 57 18.57 -24.60 -4.65
CA ALA A 57 17.14 -24.61 -4.34
C ALA A 57 16.33 -23.68 -5.26
N TYR A 58 16.88 -22.52 -5.61
CA TYR A 58 16.27 -21.59 -6.57
C TYR A 58 16.15 -22.21 -7.96
N MET A 59 17.20 -22.85 -8.47
CA MET A 59 17.20 -23.50 -9.78
C MET A 59 16.30 -24.73 -9.83
N GLU A 60 16.16 -25.49 -8.74
CA GLU A 60 15.19 -26.57 -8.63
C GLU A 60 13.75 -26.04 -8.77
N GLN A 61 13.41 -24.95 -8.06
CA GLN A 61 12.10 -24.31 -8.17
C GLN A 61 11.86 -23.77 -9.58
N PHE A 62 12.87 -23.14 -10.20
CA PHE A 62 12.76 -22.64 -11.56
C PHE A 62 12.53 -23.77 -12.56
N THR A 63 13.28 -24.87 -12.46
CA THR A 63 13.13 -26.03 -13.34
C THR A 63 11.74 -26.64 -13.23
N LEU A 64 11.19 -26.75 -12.02
CA LEU A 64 9.83 -27.24 -11.80
C LEU A 64 8.78 -26.31 -12.44
N ALA A 65 8.89 -25.00 -12.22
CA ALA A 65 7.98 -24.02 -12.79
C ALA A 65 8.07 -23.98 -14.33
N TRP A 66 9.28 -24.04 -14.88
CA TRP A 66 9.56 -24.00 -16.31
C TRP A 66 8.99 -25.20 -17.07
N ASN A 67 8.92 -26.36 -16.43
CA ASN A 67 8.37 -27.58 -17.01
C ASN A 67 6.88 -27.78 -16.71
N SER A 68 6.25 -26.84 -16.00
CA SER A 68 4.81 -26.86 -15.76
C SER A 68 4.02 -26.74 -17.07
N PRO A 69 2.88 -27.44 -17.23
CA PRO A 69 1.99 -27.29 -18.39
C PRO A 69 1.53 -25.86 -18.64
N LYS A 70 1.50 -25.03 -17.57
CA LYS A 70 1.16 -23.60 -17.67
C LYS A 70 2.20 -22.80 -18.46
N MET A 71 3.46 -23.24 -18.50
CA MET A 71 4.50 -22.67 -19.36
C MET A 71 4.47 -23.32 -20.74
N ASN A 72 3.46 -22.95 -21.53
CA ASN A 72 3.32 -23.40 -22.92
C ASN A 72 4.46 -22.84 -23.83
N PRO A 73 4.63 -23.36 -25.06
CA PRO A 73 5.69 -22.90 -25.97
C PRO A 73 5.64 -21.39 -26.30
N ALA A 74 4.46 -20.78 -26.36
CA ALA A 74 4.31 -19.36 -26.63
C ALA A 74 4.85 -18.51 -25.46
N LEU A 75 4.53 -18.88 -24.23
CA LEU A 75 5.03 -18.22 -23.02
C LEU A 75 6.53 -18.43 -22.81
N LYS A 76 7.06 -19.61 -23.14
CA LYS A 76 8.51 -19.82 -23.14
C LYS A 76 9.22 -18.89 -24.12
N LYS A 77 8.65 -18.73 -25.32
CA LYS A 77 9.18 -17.82 -26.34
C LYS A 77 9.20 -16.36 -25.89
N THR A 78 8.18 -15.89 -25.18
CA THR A 78 8.19 -14.52 -24.62
C THR A 78 9.31 -14.37 -23.61
N VAL A 79 9.52 -15.36 -22.73
CA VAL A 79 10.60 -15.33 -21.74
C VAL A 79 11.99 -15.29 -22.38
N TYR A 80 12.25 -16.10 -23.41
CA TYR A 80 13.53 -16.04 -24.14
C TYR A 80 13.76 -14.65 -24.76
N THR A 81 12.73 -14.10 -25.38
CA THR A 81 12.76 -12.80 -26.05
C THR A 81 13.11 -11.70 -25.05
N THR A 82 12.42 -11.69 -23.90
CA THR A 82 12.65 -10.73 -22.84
C THR A 82 14.04 -10.87 -22.23
N CYS A 83 14.49 -12.09 -21.90
CA CYS A 83 15.85 -12.33 -21.41
C CYS A 83 16.93 -11.83 -22.39
N ASN A 84 16.75 -12.06 -23.69
CA ASN A 84 17.66 -11.58 -24.74
C ASN A 84 17.65 -10.05 -24.88
N LEU A 85 16.49 -9.40 -24.70
CA LEU A 85 16.40 -7.94 -24.61
C LEU A 85 17.15 -7.40 -23.40
N MET A 86 17.05 -8.07 -22.24
CA MET A 86 17.81 -7.72 -21.03
C MET A 86 19.32 -7.84 -21.26
N VAL A 87 19.79 -8.86 -22.02
CA VAL A 87 21.21 -9.00 -22.37
C VAL A 87 21.67 -7.83 -23.23
N LYS A 88 20.90 -7.50 -24.28
CA LYS A 88 21.19 -6.35 -25.16
C LYS A 88 21.24 -5.03 -24.38
N LYS A 89 20.42 -4.90 -23.34
CA LYS A 89 20.38 -3.73 -22.45
C LYS A 89 21.45 -3.77 -21.34
N LYS A 90 22.27 -4.82 -21.29
CA LYS A 90 23.36 -5.02 -20.32
C LYS A 90 22.87 -4.92 -18.88
N LEU A 91 21.72 -5.52 -18.59
CA LEU A 91 21.19 -5.53 -17.23
C LEU A 91 22.04 -6.41 -16.31
N ARG A 92 22.03 -6.06 -15.03
CA ARG A 92 22.77 -6.80 -14.00
C ARG A 92 22.02 -8.08 -13.68
N ILE A 93 22.73 -9.13 -13.30
CA ILE A 93 22.10 -10.40 -12.90
C ILE A 93 21.25 -10.19 -11.64
N LEU A 94 21.79 -9.44 -10.66
CA LEU A 94 21.12 -9.11 -9.41
C LEU A 94 20.90 -7.59 -9.28
N PRO A 95 19.67 -7.12 -9.00
CA PRO A 95 18.45 -7.91 -8.81
C PRO A 95 17.68 -8.23 -10.11
N GLU A 96 18.03 -7.69 -11.28
CA GLU A 96 17.11 -7.62 -12.41
C GLU A 96 16.69 -8.99 -12.97
N TYR A 97 17.64 -9.87 -13.31
CA TYR A 97 17.27 -11.22 -13.78
C TYR A 97 16.62 -12.04 -12.69
N GLN A 98 17.07 -11.90 -11.44
CA GLN A 98 16.45 -12.60 -10.31
C GLN A 98 14.96 -12.25 -10.18
N SER A 99 14.61 -10.96 -10.12
CA SER A 99 13.21 -10.55 -9.97
C SER A 99 12.36 -10.91 -11.19
N TYR A 100 12.94 -10.87 -12.40
CA TYR A 100 12.23 -11.32 -13.60
C TYR A 100 11.94 -12.83 -13.57
N ILE A 101 12.94 -13.67 -13.33
CA ILE A 101 12.77 -15.14 -13.27
C ILE A 101 11.88 -15.54 -12.08
N SER A 102 12.03 -14.88 -10.93
CA SER A 102 11.11 -15.05 -9.79
C SER A 102 9.67 -14.70 -10.16
N SER A 103 9.45 -13.62 -10.93
CA SER A 103 8.12 -13.28 -11.45
C SER A 103 7.59 -14.40 -12.34
N VAL A 104 8.36 -14.92 -13.29
CA VAL A 104 7.93 -16.06 -14.13
C VAL A 104 7.54 -17.27 -13.27
N MET A 105 8.35 -17.64 -12.27
CA MET A 105 8.00 -18.73 -11.34
C MET A 105 6.72 -18.45 -10.56
N ASN A 106 6.57 -17.25 -10.02
CA ASN A 106 5.40 -16.86 -9.24
C ASN A 106 4.13 -16.83 -10.10
N PHE A 107 4.23 -16.45 -11.37
CA PHE A 107 3.11 -16.55 -12.32
C PHE A 107 2.63 -18.00 -12.46
N VAL A 108 3.55 -18.96 -12.63
CA VAL A 108 3.22 -20.39 -12.75
C VAL A 108 2.50 -20.90 -11.50
N ASN A 109 2.93 -20.47 -10.32
CA ASN A 109 2.38 -20.87 -9.03
C ASN A 109 1.12 -20.08 -8.62
N SER A 110 0.67 -19.13 -9.44
CA SER A 110 -0.50 -18.29 -9.17
C SER A 110 -1.70 -18.66 -10.05
N ASN A 111 -2.87 -18.13 -9.70
CA ASN A 111 -4.08 -18.22 -10.52
C ASN A 111 -4.20 -17.09 -11.56
N LEU A 112 -3.11 -16.43 -11.94
CA LEU A 112 -3.12 -15.40 -12.98
C LEU A 112 -3.37 -16.03 -14.36
N SER A 113 -4.13 -15.33 -15.20
CA SER A 113 -4.40 -15.73 -16.59
C SER A 113 -3.18 -15.50 -17.48
N GLU A 114 -3.14 -16.25 -18.58
CA GLU A 114 -2.14 -16.09 -19.64
C GLU A 114 -2.16 -14.67 -20.22
N ASP A 115 -3.33 -14.13 -20.54
CA ASP A 115 -3.47 -12.76 -21.06
C ASP A 115 -2.85 -11.69 -20.15
N ASN A 116 -2.99 -11.87 -18.83
CA ASN A 116 -2.43 -10.92 -17.88
C ASN A 116 -0.90 -11.01 -17.82
N PHE A 117 -0.35 -12.22 -17.95
CA PHE A 117 1.09 -12.43 -18.06
C PHE A 117 1.65 -11.86 -19.37
N LEU A 118 0.94 -12.04 -20.49
CA LEU A 118 1.32 -11.45 -21.77
C LEU A 118 1.28 -9.92 -21.74
N SER A 119 0.28 -9.33 -21.07
CA SER A 119 0.20 -7.87 -20.86
C SER A 119 1.35 -7.35 -19.97
N TRP A 120 1.77 -8.15 -18.99
CA TRP A 120 2.95 -7.87 -18.17
C TRP A 120 4.26 -7.93 -18.99
N GLU A 121 4.44 -8.97 -19.81
CA GLU A 121 5.58 -9.11 -20.74
C GLU A 121 5.63 -7.96 -21.75
N GLU A 122 4.48 -7.57 -22.32
CA GLU A 122 4.39 -6.42 -23.23
C GLU A 122 4.85 -5.13 -22.53
N SER A 123 4.44 -4.94 -21.27
CA SER A 123 4.87 -3.80 -20.46
C SER A 123 6.39 -3.80 -20.25
N ILE A 124 6.99 -4.96 -19.93
CA ILE A 124 8.46 -5.10 -19.83
C ILE A 124 9.13 -4.74 -21.14
N ASN A 125 8.65 -5.30 -22.26
CA ASN A 125 9.21 -5.05 -23.59
C ASN A 125 9.16 -3.57 -23.96
N LYS A 126 8.07 -2.86 -23.65
CA LYS A 126 7.98 -1.41 -23.86
C LYS A 126 8.95 -0.62 -22.97
N ILE A 127 9.11 -1.00 -21.69
CA ILE A 127 10.11 -0.36 -20.80
C ILE A 127 11.52 -0.59 -21.35
N LEU A 128 11.87 -1.81 -21.71
CA LEU A 128 13.19 -2.17 -22.22
C LEU A 128 13.51 -1.45 -23.54
N ASN A 129 12.53 -1.28 -24.43
CA ASN A 129 12.71 -0.54 -25.68
C ASN A 129 12.74 1.00 -25.50
N GLY A 130 12.41 1.50 -24.31
CA GLY A 130 12.51 2.91 -23.98
C GLY A 130 13.95 3.46 -24.04
N LYS A 131 14.04 4.80 -24.16
CA LYS A 131 15.33 5.53 -24.17
C LYS A 131 16.09 5.39 -22.85
N THR A 132 15.36 5.32 -21.73
CA THR A 132 15.93 5.19 -20.38
C THR A 132 15.20 4.10 -19.62
N LEU A 133 15.92 3.30 -18.85
CA LEU A 133 15.36 2.24 -18.01
C LEU A 133 15.03 2.73 -16.59
N LYS A 134 14.49 3.95 -16.49
CA LYS A 134 14.12 4.51 -15.19
C LYS A 134 13.05 3.64 -14.54
N ASN A 135 13.25 3.31 -13.28
CA ASN A 135 12.33 2.54 -12.46
C ASN A 135 12.06 1.09 -12.92
N PHE A 136 12.92 0.52 -13.77
CA PHE A 136 12.73 -0.85 -14.24
C PHE A 136 12.89 -1.88 -13.11
N SER A 137 13.87 -1.68 -12.24
CA SER A 137 14.09 -2.54 -11.07
C SER A 137 12.87 -2.51 -10.14
N GLU A 138 12.29 -1.33 -9.88
CA GLU A 138 11.08 -1.15 -9.08
C GLU A 138 9.85 -1.80 -9.73
N TYR A 139 9.77 -1.80 -11.07
CA TYR A 139 8.71 -2.51 -11.79
C TYR A 139 8.85 -4.03 -11.66
N LEU A 140 10.07 -4.57 -11.76
CA LEU A 140 10.31 -6.00 -11.55
C LEU A 140 10.05 -6.43 -10.11
N GLU A 141 10.51 -5.64 -9.13
CA GLU A 141 10.27 -5.89 -7.70
C GLU A 141 8.77 -5.88 -7.39
N MET A 142 8.01 -4.90 -7.92
CA MET A 142 6.56 -4.91 -7.82
C MET A 142 5.98 -6.20 -8.41
N SER A 143 6.42 -6.58 -9.61
CA SER A 143 5.87 -7.73 -10.34
C SER A 143 6.07 -9.03 -9.55
N GLU A 144 7.28 -9.22 -9.02
CA GLU A 144 7.64 -10.36 -8.18
C GLU A 144 6.73 -10.44 -6.95
N ASN A 145 6.58 -9.33 -6.22
CA ASN A 145 5.74 -9.25 -5.03
C ASN A 145 4.24 -9.45 -5.32
N LEU A 146 3.78 -8.92 -6.46
CA LEU A 146 2.38 -8.95 -6.86
C LEU A 146 1.97 -10.37 -7.26
N PHE A 147 2.87 -11.11 -7.92
CA PHE A 147 2.61 -12.50 -8.34
C PHE A 147 2.71 -13.46 -7.17
N ALA A 148 3.64 -13.22 -6.24
CA ALA A 148 3.80 -14.06 -5.06
C ALA A 148 2.68 -13.87 -4.02
N SER A 149 2.28 -12.62 -3.77
CA SER A 149 1.52 -12.28 -2.55
C SER A 149 0.43 -11.22 -2.74
N ASN A 150 0.13 -10.84 -3.98
CA ASN A 150 -0.76 -9.71 -4.30
C ASN A 150 -0.30 -8.37 -3.68
N THR A 151 0.98 -8.24 -3.34
CA THR A 151 1.58 -7.01 -2.80
C THR A 151 2.15 -6.20 -3.95
N PHE A 152 1.58 -5.01 -4.21
CA PHE A 152 2.08 -4.15 -5.30
C PHE A 152 3.08 -3.09 -4.82
N TYR A 153 3.21 -2.91 -3.51
CA TYR A 153 4.24 -2.04 -2.95
C TYR A 153 4.67 -2.52 -1.57
N LYS A 154 5.97 -2.49 -1.33
CA LYS A 154 6.58 -2.81 -0.04
C LYS A 154 7.78 -1.91 0.21
N SER A 155 7.96 -1.55 1.48
CA SER A 155 9.13 -0.82 1.98
C SER A 155 9.44 -1.31 3.39
N ALA A 156 10.46 -0.73 4.03
CA ALA A 156 10.80 -1.03 5.42
C ALA A 156 9.72 -0.60 6.43
N VAL A 157 8.77 0.26 6.04
CA VAL A 157 7.79 0.88 6.96
C VAL A 157 6.33 0.57 6.62
N VAL A 158 6.03 0.29 5.35
CA VAL A 158 4.65 0.05 4.89
C VAL A 158 4.60 -0.93 3.73
N GLN A 159 3.53 -1.70 3.68
CA GLN A 159 3.15 -2.61 2.61
C GLN A 159 1.71 -2.34 2.16
N TYR A 160 1.50 -2.37 0.85
CA TYR A 160 0.18 -2.27 0.23
C TYR A 160 -0.10 -3.51 -0.62
N SER A 161 -1.25 -4.13 -0.37
CA SER A 161 -1.66 -5.35 -1.07
C SER A 161 -3.14 -5.37 -1.45
N SER A 162 -3.44 -6.14 -2.49
CA SER A 162 -4.79 -6.52 -2.87
C SER A 162 -5.17 -7.81 -2.13
N ASN A 163 -6.45 -7.97 -1.81
CA ASN A 163 -6.98 -9.22 -1.29
C ASN A 163 -7.20 -10.31 -2.36
N ASN A 164 -6.97 -9.98 -3.63
CA ASN A 164 -7.20 -10.87 -4.76
C ASN A 164 -6.19 -10.59 -5.91
N ASN A 165 -6.16 -11.48 -6.90
CA ASN A 165 -5.24 -11.43 -8.04
C ASN A 165 -5.90 -10.96 -9.35
N LYS A 166 -7.05 -10.27 -9.29
CA LYS A 166 -7.82 -9.82 -10.47
C LYS A 166 -7.33 -8.48 -11.03
N TYR A 167 -6.03 -8.21 -10.93
CA TYR A 167 -5.42 -7.01 -11.48
C TYR A 167 -4.98 -7.22 -12.92
N ILE A 168 -4.83 -6.11 -13.66
CA ILE A 168 -4.51 -6.09 -15.08
C ILE A 168 -3.29 -5.19 -15.29
N PHE A 169 -2.27 -5.69 -15.99
CA PHE A 169 -1.18 -4.83 -16.46
C PHE A 169 -1.59 -4.07 -17.71
N GLU A 170 -1.23 -2.78 -17.76
CA GLU A 170 -1.42 -1.98 -18.95
C GLU A 170 -0.21 -1.06 -19.14
N TYR A 171 0.09 -0.76 -20.38
CA TYR A 171 1.11 0.21 -20.75
C TYR A 171 0.56 1.17 -21.80
N ASP A 172 0.35 2.43 -21.38
CA ASP A 172 0.01 3.53 -22.29
C ASP A 172 1.29 4.32 -22.66
N SER A 173 1.51 5.44 -22.00
CA SER A 173 2.74 6.20 -21.87
C SER A 173 3.69 5.65 -20.78
N VAL A 174 3.14 4.97 -19.77
CA VAL A 174 3.85 4.46 -18.60
C VAL A 174 3.24 3.12 -18.16
N PRO A 175 4.02 2.23 -17.53
CA PRO A 175 3.45 1.01 -16.97
C PRO A 175 2.53 1.34 -15.80
N LYS A 176 1.38 0.67 -15.73
CA LYS A 176 0.41 0.78 -14.64
C LYS A 176 -0.27 -0.57 -14.38
N VAL A 177 -0.79 -0.72 -13.16
CA VAL A 177 -1.56 -1.90 -12.76
C VAL A 177 -2.97 -1.44 -12.39
N ILE A 178 -3.96 -1.94 -13.10
CA ILE A 178 -5.38 -1.64 -12.87
C ILE A 178 -5.95 -2.70 -11.94
N PHE A 179 -6.64 -2.25 -10.90
CA PHE A 179 -7.40 -3.09 -9.98
C PHE A 179 -8.89 -2.77 -10.15
N PRO A 180 -9.62 -3.55 -10.99
CA PRO A 180 -11.06 -3.34 -11.20
C PRO A 180 -11.89 -3.47 -9.92
N SER A 181 -11.42 -4.29 -8.97
CA SER A 181 -12.02 -4.46 -7.64
C SER A 181 -11.00 -5.06 -6.66
N LEU A 182 -10.88 -4.47 -5.47
CA LEU A 182 -10.08 -5.01 -4.37
C LEU A 182 -10.55 -4.49 -3.01
N ASN A 183 -10.17 -5.23 -1.96
CA ASN A 183 -9.92 -4.63 -0.66
C ASN A 183 -8.46 -4.21 -0.63
N LEU A 184 -8.21 -2.91 -0.56
CA LEU A 184 -6.87 -2.36 -0.43
C LEU A 184 -6.42 -2.54 1.02
N ARG A 185 -5.45 -3.43 1.24
CA ARG A 185 -4.88 -3.71 2.57
C ARG A 185 -3.60 -2.91 2.74
N ILE A 186 -3.46 -2.29 3.91
CA ILE A 186 -2.31 -1.47 4.29
C ILE A 186 -1.76 -2.09 5.56
N PHE A 187 -0.48 -2.41 5.58
CA PHE A 187 0.21 -2.93 6.77
C PHE A 187 1.40 -2.04 7.08
N ASN A 188 1.59 -1.68 8.35
CA ASN A 188 2.82 -1.03 8.78
C ASN A 188 3.84 -2.07 9.27
N ASN A 189 5.06 -1.62 9.55
CA ASN A 189 6.13 -2.46 10.09
C ASN A 189 6.00 -2.78 11.60
N GLN A 190 4.87 -2.45 12.21
CA GLN A 190 4.59 -2.62 13.64
C GLN A 190 3.31 -3.46 13.85
N ASN A 191 2.94 -4.29 12.86
CA ASN A 191 1.80 -5.21 12.86
C ASN A 191 0.41 -4.55 12.97
N ASP A 192 0.28 -3.26 12.70
CA ASP A 192 -1.02 -2.60 12.54
C ASP A 192 -1.47 -2.67 11.06
N SER A 193 -2.79 -2.63 10.86
CA SER A 193 -3.38 -2.75 9.53
C SER A 193 -4.60 -1.86 9.34
N GLY A 194 -4.80 -1.44 8.08
CA GLY A 194 -6.02 -0.80 7.63
C GLY A 194 -6.51 -1.41 6.33
N VAL A 195 -7.80 -1.22 6.08
CA VAL A 195 -8.44 -1.74 4.88
C VAL A 195 -9.38 -0.69 4.30
N VAL A 196 -9.22 -0.41 3.00
CA VAL A 196 -10.29 0.19 2.20
C VAL A 196 -11.03 -0.94 1.51
N TYR A 197 -12.25 -1.19 1.94
CA TYR A 197 -13.08 -2.28 1.43
C TYR A 197 -13.74 -1.90 0.10
N ASN A 198 -13.84 -2.86 -0.82
CA ASN A 198 -14.59 -2.75 -2.07
C ASN A 198 -14.26 -1.50 -2.90
N THR A 199 -12.97 -1.17 -3.00
CA THR A 199 -12.49 -0.08 -3.84
C THR A 199 -12.08 -0.62 -5.21
N ARG A 200 -11.77 0.29 -6.13
CA ARG A 200 -11.00 0.03 -7.35
C ARG A 200 -9.92 1.09 -7.50
N GLY A 201 -9.00 0.91 -8.43
CA GLY A 201 -8.02 1.95 -8.70
C GLY A 201 -6.91 1.54 -9.64
N VAL A 202 -5.97 2.48 -9.83
CA VAL A 202 -4.82 2.31 -10.70
C VAL A 202 -3.56 2.60 -9.90
N TYR A 203 -2.64 1.63 -9.88
CA TYR A 203 -1.31 1.80 -9.34
C TYR A 203 -0.33 2.23 -10.43
N TYR A 204 0.43 3.28 -10.14
CA TYR A 204 1.50 3.78 -10.99
C TYR A 204 2.86 3.54 -10.29
N PRO A 205 3.58 2.45 -10.63
CA PRO A 205 4.81 2.07 -9.96
C PRO A 205 5.88 3.16 -10.01
N TYR A 206 6.04 3.78 -11.17
CA TYR A 206 7.03 4.85 -11.38
C TYR A 206 6.80 6.10 -10.51
N LYS A 207 5.56 6.31 -10.01
CA LYS A 207 5.22 7.40 -9.09
C LYS A 207 5.15 6.96 -7.64
N GLY A 208 5.04 5.66 -7.37
CA GLY A 208 4.69 5.15 -6.05
C GLY A 208 3.32 5.66 -5.58
N VAL A 209 2.35 5.74 -6.49
CA VAL A 209 1.01 6.31 -6.23
C VAL A 209 -0.09 5.34 -6.64
N PHE A 210 -1.07 5.16 -5.76
CA PHE A 210 -2.33 4.48 -6.07
C PHE A 210 -3.46 5.52 -6.15
N MET A 211 -4.15 5.55 -7.30
CA MET A 211 -5.32 6.38 -7.54
C MET A 211 -6.57 5.54 -7.31
N GLY A 212 -7.22 5.72 -6.17
CA GLY A 212 -8.38 4.94 -5.75
C GLY A 212 -9.71 5.61 -6.09
N GLU A 213 -10.72 4.79 -6.36
CA GLU A 213 -12.10 5.21 -6.56
C GLU A 213 -13.08 4.28 -5.84
N GLY A 214 -14.03 4.88 -5.13
CA GLY A 214 -15.03 4.17 -4.33
C GLY A 214 -14.44 3.58 -3.06
N GLY A 215 -15.18 2.64 -2.49
CA GLY A 215 -14.78 1.88 -1.33
C GLY A 215 -15.20 2.48 0.01
N LYS A 216 -14.93 1.72 1.07
CA LYS A 216 -15.40 1.99 2.44
C LYS A 216 -14.26 1.87 3.44
N VAL A 217 -14.17 2.81 4.36
CA VAL A 217 -13.35 2.73 5.58
C VAL A 217 -14.28 2.67 6.78
N ASN A 218 -14.06 1.74 7.71
CA ASN A 218 -14.87 1.61 8.93
C ASN A 218 -14.04 1.89 10.19
N TRP A 219 -14.73 2.05 11.31
CA TRP A 219 -14.11 2.30 12.62
C TRP A 219 -13.91 1.01 13.44
N LYS A 220 -13.88 -0.16 12.79
CA LYS A 220 -13.74 -1.44 13.49
C LYS A 220 -12.50 -1.52 14.37
N ARG A 221 -11.39 -0.96 13.90
CA ARG A 221 -10.14 -0.93 14.67
C ARG A 221 -10.21 -0.13 15.97
N THR A 222 -11.25 0.68 16.17
CA THR A 222 -11.44 1.48 17.39
C THR A 222 -12.44 0.83 18.34
N GLY A 223 -12.79 -0.45 18.12
CA GLY A 223 -13.76 -1.19 18.94
C GLY A 223 -15.24 -0.91 18.61
N ILE A 224 -15.54 -0.23 17.50
CA ILE A 224 -16.91 0.05 17.05
C ILE A 224 -17.33 -0.99 16.01
N GLU A 225 -18.54 -1.54 16.11
CA GLU A 225 -19.09 -2.46 15.11
C GLU A 225 -19.04 -1.88 13.68
N ASP A 226 -18.71 -2.71 12.69
CA ASP A 226 -18.37 -2.27 11.33
C ASP A 226 -19.54 -1.65 10.53
N ASN A 227 -20.76 -1.81 11.03
CA ASN A 227 -22.02 -1.33 10.47
C ASN A 227 -22.60 -0.13 11.25
N MET A 228 -21.89 0.37 12.27
CA MET A 228 -22.30 1.52 13.08
C MET A 228 -21.65 2.81 12.60
N VAL A 229 -20.36 2.76 12.25
CA VAL A 229 -19.59 3.93 11.81
C VAL A 229 -18.68 3.61 10.62
N TRP A 230 -18.91 4.28 9.50
CA TRP A 230 -18.10 4.13 8.28
C TRP A 230 -18.11 5.39 7.41
N ALA A 231 -17.12 5.49 6.51
CA ALA A 231 -17.05 6.48 5.46
C ALA A 231 -16.99 5.80 4.09
N GLU A 232 -17.83 6.27 3.17
CA GLU A 232 -17.79 5.91 1.76
C GLU A 232 -16.96 6.93 0.99
N LEU A 233 -15.99 6.44 0.21
CA LEU A 233 -15.03 7.26 -0.50
C LEU A 233 -15.50 7.53 -1.94
N LYS A 234 -15.09 8.68 -2.48
CA LYS A 234 -15.21 8.99 -3.92
C LYS A 234 -13.90 8.73 -4.62
N LYS A 235 -13.11 9.76 -4.91
CA LYS A 235 -11.76 9.62 -5.46
C LYS A 235 -10.75 9.98 -4.39
N TYR A 236 -9.67 9.22 -4.32
CA TYR A 236 -8.60 9.45 -3.35
C TYR A 236 -7.25 9.03 -3.93
N GLN A 237 -6.18 9.58 -3.37
CA GLN A 237 -4.82 9.28 -3.77
C GLN A 237 -4.04 8.78 -2.57
N VAL A 238 -3.30 7.69 -2.76
CA VAL A 238 -2.37 7.16 -1.77
C VAL A 238 -0.95 7.32 -2.28
N ILE A 239 -0.10 7.97 -1.48
CA ILE A 239 1.35 8.03 -1.71
C ILE A 239 1.96 6.88 -0.91
N LEU A 240 2.41 5.84 -1.60
CA LEU A 240 2.69 4.53 -0.99
C LEU A 240 3.93 4.53 -0.07
N LYS A 241 4.74 5.59 -0.09
CA LYS A 241 5.84 5.79 0.88
C LYS A 241 5.36 6.12 2.30
N THR A 242 4.09 6.44 2.46
CA THR A 242 3.47 6.79 3.75
C THR A 242 2.45 5.72 4.13
N SER A 243 2.16 5.54 5.40
CA SER A 243 1.16 4.56 5.88
C SER A 243 -0.25 5.15 5.97
N GLY A 244 -0.63 6.05 5.07
CA GLY A 244 -1.90 6.76 5.18
C GLY A 244 -2.34 7.47 3.91
N PHE A 245 -3.55 8.03 3.94
CA PHE A 245 -4.08 8.84 2.86
C PHE A 245 -5.18 9.79 3.37
N THR A 246 -5.52 10.76 2.54
CA THR A 246 -6.67 11.63 2.76
C THR A 246 -7.65 11.44 1.63
N ALA A 247 -8.94 11.39 1.95
CA ALA A 247 -10.03 11.40 1.00
C ALA A 247 -10.96 12.56 1.33
N ASP A 248 -11.16 13.44 0.36
CA ASP A 248 -12.05 14.59 0.50
C ASP A 248 -13.45 14.22 -0.01
N SER A 249 -14.47 14.95 0.43
CA SER A 249 -15.87 14.76 0.02
C SER A 249 -16.39 13.33 0.21
N VAL A 250 -16.03 12.71 1.34
CA VAL A 250 -16.55 11.40 1.75
C VAL A 250 -17.97 11.52 2.29
N THR A 251 -18.73 10.44 2.20
CA THR A 251 -20.04 10.31 2.87
C THR A 251 -19.84 9.50 4.15
N PHE A 252 -19.99 10.15 5.29
CA PHE A 252 -19.76 9.57 6.61
C PHE A 252 -21.08 9.21 7.30
N TYR A 253 -21.15 8.00 7.80
CA TYR A 253 -22.29 7.45 8.52
C TYR A 253 -21.86 7.16 9.96
N ASN A 254 -22.66 7.62 10.91
CA ASN A 254 -22.51 7.27 12.31
C ASN A 254 -23.88 7.15 12.95
N LYS A 255 -24.34 5.90 13.10
CA LYS A 255 -25.66 5.56 13.63
C LYS A 255 -25.83 5.86 15.12
N ASN A 256 -24.74 6.16 15.85
CA ASN A 256 -24.84 6.55 17.25
C ASN A 256 -25.39 7.98 17.41
N TYR A 257 -25.17 8.85 16.42
CA TYR A 257 -25.44 10.28 16.55
C TYR A 257 -26.31 10.87 15.44
N PHE A 258 -26.39 10.23 14.27
CA PHE A 258 -27.04 10.81 13.11
C PHE A 258 -27.96 9.82 12.38
N GLU A 259 -29.14 10.31 12.01
CA GLU A 259 -30.05 9.60 11.09
C GLU A 259 -29.62 9.77 9.62
N LYS A 260 -28.99 10.90 9.29
CA LYS A 260 -28.52 11.25 7.94
C LYS A 260 -26.99 11.29 7.91
N PRO A 261 -26.36 10.85 6.81
CA PRO A 261 -24.91 10.93 6.68
C PRO A 261 -24.42 12.38 6.60
N LEU A 262 -23.16 12.57 6.98
CA LEU A 262 -22.46 13.84 6.87
C LEU A 262 -21.48 13.81 5.69
N ILE A 263 -21.25 14.97 5.07
CA ILE A 263 -20.17 15.14 4.11
C ILE A 263 -18.97 15.78 4.79
N GLY A 264 -17.78 15.31 4.45
CA GLY A 264 -16.55 15.84 5.04
C GLY A 264 -15.29 15.25 4.44
N ARG A 265 -14.22 15.33 5.22
CA ARG A 265 -12.89 14.81 4.89
C ARG A 265 -12.55 13.64 5.79
N LEU A 266 -12.03 12.57 5.19
CA LEU A 266 -11.41 11.44 5.90
C LEU A 266 -9.89 11.59 5.88
N ASN A 267 -9.24 11.40 7.02
CA ASN A 267 -7.82 11.17 7.13
C ASN A 267 -7.57 9.78 7.73
N GLU A 268 -6.87 8.94 6.99
CA GLU A 268 -6.54 7.56 7.33
C GLU A 268 -5.03 7.45 7.53
N LYS A 269 -4.61 6.80 8.62
CA LYS A 269 -3.21 6.54 8.93
C LYS A 269 -3.09 5.25 9.74
N ILE A 270 -2.14 4.41 9.36
CA ILE A 270 -1.79 3.16 10.05
C ILE A 270 -0.54 3.44 10.87
N VAL A 271 -0.72 3.52 12.18
CA VAL A 271 0.30 3.88 13.16
C VAL A 271 0.04 3.06 14.41
N SER A 272 1.08 2.48 15.02
CA SER A 272 0.86 1.74 16.26
C SER A 272 0.57 2.71 17.40
N GLU A 273 -0.69 2.71 17.79
CA GLU A 273 -1.22 3.43 18.93
C GLU A 273 -1.56 2.41 20.03
N LYS A 274 -1.50 2.83 21.29
CA LYS A 274 -2.05 2.02 22.38
C LYS A 274 -3.56 1.91 22.21
N GLU A 275 -4.16 0.77 22.57
CA GLU A 275 -5.60 0.52 22.42
C GLU A 275 -6.47 1.64 23.01
N SER A 276 -6.04 2.26 24.12
CA SER A 276 -6.75 3.37 24.76
C SER A 276 -6.72 4.70 24.00
N ASN A 277 -5.88 4.83 22.96
CA ASN A 277 -5.58 6.08 22.27
C ASN A 277 -5.60 5.95 20.74
N ILE A 278 -6.35 4.99 20.18
CA ILE A 278 -6.49 4.86 18.72
C ILE A 278 -7.21 6.11 18.18
N SER A 279 -6.49 6.90 17.39
CA SER A 279 -6.94 8.22 16.93
C SER A 279 -7.34 8.27 15.46
N TYR A 280 -7.14 7.16 14.72
CA TYR A 280 -7.57 7.00 13.34
C TYR A 280 -8.64 5.90 13.24
N PRO A 281 -9.58 5.95 12.26
CA PRO A 281 -9.63 6.97 11.21
C PRO A 281 -10.13 8.29 11.78
N ARG A 282 -9.86 9.39 11.06
CA ARG A 282 -10.35 10.72 11.42
C ARG A 282 -11.33 11.22 10.38
N PHE A 283 -12.46 11.74 10.83
CA PHE A 283 -13.43 12.40 9.98
C PHE A 283 -13.67 13.83 10.46
N ASP A 284 -13.62 14.79 9.53
CA ASP A 284 -13.93 16.19 9.76
C ASP A 284 -15.13 16.61 8.92
N SER A 285 -16.25 16.98 9.55
CA SER A 285 -17.42 17.47 8.81
C SER A 285 -17.14 18.82 8.17
N TYR A 286 -17.69 19.03 6.97
CA TYR A 286 -17.74 20.36 6.38
C TYR A 286 -18.78 21.26 7.04
N ASN A 287 -19.83 20.67 7.62
CA ASN A 287 -20.78 21.46 8.38
C ASN A 287 -20.14 21.89 9.71
N LYS A 288 -19.95 23.20 9.84
CA LYS A 288 -19.32 23.83 11.02
C LYS A 288 -20.28 23.99 12.18
N ARG A 289 -21.57 23.71 12.01
CA ARG A 289 -22.54 23.76 13.08
C ARG A 289 -23.77 22.88 12.85
N MET A 290 -24.05 22.00 13.80
CA MET A 290 -25.20 21.12 13.78
C MET A 290 -25.74 20.93 15.19
N LEU A 291 -27.07 20.89 15.30
CA LEU A 291 -27.75 20.48 16.51
C LEU A 291 -27.89 18.95 16.51
N ILE A 292 -27.31 18.30 17.52
CA ILE A 292 -27.42 16.86 17.76
C ILE A 292 -28.22 16.70 19.05
N PRO A 293 -29.50 16.30 18.97
CA PRO A 293 -30.32 16.10 20.16
C PRO A 293 -29.87 14.86 20.92
N ASN A 294 -29.98 14.90 22.25
CA ASN A 294 -29.76 13.76 23.14
C ASN A 294 -28.40 13.04 22.92
N ILE A 295 -27.32 13.81 22.76
CA ILE A 295 -25.95 13.26 22.68
C ILE A 295 -25.58 12.49 23.96
N ALA A 296 -26.20 12.88 25.07
CA ALA A 296 -26.34 12.11 26.30
C ALA A 296 -27.76 12.30 26.83
N LYS A 297 -28.14 11.54 27.87
CA LYS A 297 -29.45 11.68 28.50
C LYS A 297 -29.69 13.14 28.92
N ASP A 298 -30.76 13.74 28.39
CA ASP A 298 -31.15 15.13 28.64
C ASP A 298 -30.09 16.19 28.25
N VAL A 299 -29.17 15.87 27.33
CA VAL A 299 -28.15 16.82 26.84
C VAL A 299 -28.18 16.87 25.31
N ASP A 300 -28.36 18.07 24.75
CA ASP A 300 -28.14 18.31 23.32
C ASP A 300 -26.76 18.91 23.08
N TYR A 301 -26.25 18.74 21.86
CA TYR A 301 -25.02 19.37 21.38
C TYR A 301 -25.31 20.33 20.23
N ASP A 302 -24.67 21.49 20.21
CA ASP A 302 -24.73 22.47 19.11
C ASP A 302 -23.31 22.95 18.74
N GLY A 303 -22.80 22.54 17.58
CA GLY A 303 -21.46 22.92 17.11
C GLY A 303 -21.01 22.09 15.91
N GLY A 304 -19.76 22.25 15.48
CA GLY A 304 -19.15 21.46 14.41
C GLY A 304 -18.82 20.03 14.87
N PHE A 305 -18.74 19.09 13.95
CA PHE A 305 -18.49 17.68 14.28
C PHE A 305 -17.22 17.14 13.61
N SER A 306 -16.42 16.45 14.40
CA SER A 306 -15.31 15.62 13.92
C SER A 306 -15.23 14.35 14.78
N MET A 307 -14.64 13.29 14.24
CA MET A 307 -14.48 12.02 14.94
C MET A 307 -13.05 11.54 14.79
N HIS A 308 -12.32 11.42 15.90
CA HIS A 308 -10.93 10.96 15.94
C HIS A 308 -10.87 9.60 16.63
N GLY A 309 -10.71 8.54 15.84
CA GLY A 309 -10.92 7.18 16.33
C GLY A 309 -12.33 7.07 16.92
N ALA A 310 -12.48 6.51 18.12
CA ALA A 310 -13.78 6.42 18.81
C ALA A 310 -14.26 7.74 19.44
N LYS A 311 -13.42 8.79 19.48
CA LYS A 311 -13.71 10.04 20.19
C LYS A 311 -14.53 10.99 19.31
N PHE A 312 -15.68 11.44 19.82
CA PHE A 312 -16.43 12.57 19.28
C PHE A 312 -15.69 13.86 19.64
N ILE A 313 -15.47 14.72 18.65
CA ILE A 313 -14.88 16.04 18.81
C ILE A 313 -15.86 17.08 18.31
N GLY A 314 -16.44 17.81 19.26
CA GLY A 314 -17.21 19.01 19.02
C GLY A 314 -16.29 20.21 18.89
N SER A 315 -16.55 21.08 17.91
CA SER A 315 -15.75 22.29 17.66
C SER A 315 -16.64 23.52 17.49
N GLY A 316 -16.25 24.62 18.14
CA GLY A 316 -16.82 25.94 17.87
C GLY A 316 -16.26 26.55 16.57
N SER A 317 -16.83 27.67 16.15
CA SER A 317 -16.26 28.55 15.14
C SER A 317 -15.34 29.60 15.79
N LYS A 318 -14.79 30.50 14.96
CA LYS A 318 -14.09 31.69 15.47
C LYS A 318 -15.00 32.58 16.31
N GLU A 319 -16.27 32.68 15.93
CA GLU A 319 -17.25 33.61 16.48
C GLU A 319 -18.07 32.99 17.62
N GLU A 320 -18.33 31.68 17.56
CA GLU A 320 -19.21 31.00 18.52
C GLU A 320 -18.63 29.67 19.01
N ASP A 321 -18.68 29.46 20.31
CA ASP A 321 -18.27 28.20 20.94
C ASP A 321 -19.24 27.06 20.60
N ALA A 322 -18.73 25.82 20.64
CA ALA A 322 -19.61 24.66 20.67
C ALA A 322 -20.32 24.59 22.02
N ARG A 323 -21.57 24.14 22.03
CA ARG A 323 -22.44 24.19 23.21
C ARG A 323 -22.97 22.81 23.58
N LEU A 324 -23.02 22.55 24.87
CA LEU A 324 -23.84 21.49 25.47
C LEU A 324 -25.04 22.15 26.14
N ILE A 325 -26.23 21.67 25.81
CA ILE A 325 -27.50 22.20 26.29
C ILE A 325 -28.14 21.14 27.17
N PHE A 326 -27.99 21.30 28.49
CA PHE A 326 -28.56 20.42 29.49
C PHE A 326 -30.02 20.77 29.72
N LYS A 327 -30.86 19.74 29.79
CA LYS A 327 -32.29 19.84 30.04
C LYS A 327 -32.62 19.28 31.42
N ARG A 328 -33.62 19.86 32.05
CA ARG A 328 -34.29 19.33 33.24
C ARG A 328 -35.77 19.38 32.98
N GLU A 329 -36.46 18.24 33.13
CA GLU A 329 -37.91 18.13 32.84
C GLU A 329 -38.27 18.61 31.42
N GLY A 330 -37.41 18.29 30.44
CA GLY A 330 -37.60 18.69 29.04
C GLY A 330 -37.31 20.15 28.71
N LYS A 331 -36.97 20.99 29.70
CA LYS A 331 -36.67 22.43 29.50
C LYS A 331 -35.18 22.69 29.61
N LYS A 332 -34.67 23.65 28.83
CA LYS A 332 -33.27 24.11 28.92
C LYS A 332 -32.99 24.59 30.35
N PHE A 333 -31.97 24.01 30.97
CA PHE A 333 -31.56 24.30 32.34
C PHE A 333 -30.18 24.97 32.39
N LEU A 334 -29.22 24.48 31.61
CA LEU A 334 -27.85 24.98 31.57
C LEU A 334 -27.28 24.89 30.16
N VAL A 335 -26.50 25.90 29.75
CA VAL A 335 -25.73 25.88 28.51
C VAL A 335 -24.26 26.06 28.86
N VAL A 336 -23.42 25.11 28.43
CA VAL A 336 -21.97 25.17 28.60
C VAL A 336 -21.33 25.35 27.24
N GLY A 337 -20.53 26.40 27.07
CA GLY A 337 -19.77 26.68 25.85
C GLY A 337 -18.30 26.32 26.02
N ALA A 338 -17.68 25.75 24.98
CA ALA A 338 -16.23 25.56 24.90
C ALA A 338 -15.76 25.59 23.44
N LYS A 339 -14.47 25.89 23.21
CA LYS A 339 -13.93 25.89 21.85
C LYS A 339 -13.83 24.46 21.32
N ILE A 340 -13.44 23.52 22.18
CA ILE A 340 -13.38 22.10 21.85
C ILE A 340 -14.10 21.30 22.95
N ILE A 341 -14.96 20.39 22.52
CA ILE A 341 -15.65 19.44 23.41
C ILE A 341 -15.28 18.03 22.97
N GLY A 342 -14.61 17.26 23.82
CA GLY A 342 -14.31 15.86 23.58
C GLY A 342 -15.27 14.95 24.34
N ILE A 343 -15.95 14.05 23.64
CA ILE A 343 -16.86 13.06 24.23
C ILE A 343 -16.38 11.65 23.88
N THR A 344 -16.22 10.82 24.91
CA THR A 344 -16.05 9.36 24.79
C THR A 344 -17.19 8.66 25.55
N LYS A 345 -17.22 7.32 25.54
CA LYS A 345 -18.22 6.54 26.29
C LYS A 345 -18.23 6.89 27.79
N ASP A 346 -17.05 7.13 28.37
CA ASP A 346 -16.89 7.23 29.83
C ASP A 346 -16.55 8.65 30.31
N LYS A 347 -16.24 9.58 29.40
CA LYS A 347 -15.71 10.90 29.77
C LYS A 347 -16.16 12.02 28.85
N LEU A 348 -16.42 13.17 29.46
CA LEU A 348 -16.56 14.46 28.80
C LEU A 348 -15.36 15.34 29.15
N THR A 349 -14.84 16.05 28.16
CA THR A 349 -13.74 17.02 28.28
C THR A 349 -14.12 18.29 27.54
N ALA A 350 -13.77 19.45 28.08
CA ALA A 350 -14.02 20.75 27.47
C ALA A 350 -12.77 21.63 27.67
N GLU A 351 -12.32 22.28 26.60
CA GLU A 351 -11.15 23.17 26.55
C GLU A 351 -11.48 24.51 25.91
#